data_AF-A0A2B4RUU4-F1
#
_entry.id   AF-A0A2B4RUU4-F1
#
_cell.length_a   1.000
_cell.length_b   1.000
_cell.length_c   1.000
_cell.angle_alpha   90.00
_cell.angle_beta   90.00
_cell.angle_gamma   90.00
#
_symmetry.space_group_name_H-M   'P 1'
#
loop_
_entity.id
_entity.type
_entity.pdbx_description
1 polymer ?
#
loop_
_entity_poly.entity_id
_entity_poly.type
_entity_poly.pdbx_seq_one_letter_code
_entity_poly.pdbx_strand_id
1 'polypeptide(L)'
;MVLALLRKSPELTPLFLIIGTGCAGAVAFTIRQATKNPEASWDKKNNPHPWLNVKHDEQLKLIPLFAVVGAGCVGAGYYLMRLATKNPDATYVYE
;
A
#
# COMPACT_ATOMS: atom_id res chain seq x y z
N MET A 1 10.37 9.52 -18.38
CA MET A 1 9.76 8.41 -19.12
C MET A 1 8.40 7.98 -18.54
N VAL A 2 8.30 7.54 -17.28
CA VAL A 2 7.02 7.05 -16.70
C VAL A 2 5.95 8.15 -16.54
N LEU A 3 6.31 9.33 -16.04
CA LEU A 3 5.39 10.48 -15.94
C LEU A 3 4.87 10.97 -17.30
N ALA A 4 5.64 10.77 -18.37
CA ALA A 4 5.22 11.11 -19.72
C ALA A 4 4.21 10.10 -20.28
N LEU A 5 4.36 8.81 -19.93
CA LEU A 5 3.38 7.75 -20.23
C LEU A 5 2.04 8.00 -19.52
N LEU A 6 2.06 8.36 -18.23
CA LEU A 6 0.85 8.68 -17.46
C LEU A 6 0.09 9.89 -18.00
N ARG A 7 0.80 10.88 -18.58
CA ARG A 7 0.17 12.02 -19.26
C ARG A 7 -0.41 11.66 -20.63
N LYS A 8 0.17 10.67 -21.32
CA LYS A 8 -0.23 10.27 -22.67
C LYS A 8 -1.40 9.29 -22.68
N SER A 9 -1.46 8.41 -21.67
CA SER A 9 -2.47 7.37 -21.53
C SER A 9 -3.04 7.39 -20.11
N PRO A 10 -4.10 8.18 -19.86
CA PRO A 10 -4.67 8.33 -18.52
C PRO A 10 -5.24 7.01 -17.95
N GLU A 11 -5.60 6.05 -18.81
CA GLU A 11 -6.06 4.72 -18.43
C GLU A 11 -5.03 3.87 -17.66
N LEU A 12 -3.73 4.18 -17.78
CA LEU A 12 -2.67 3.46 -17.05
C LEU A 12 -2.52 3.93 -15.60
N THR A 13 -3.00 5.13 -15.27
CA THR A 13 -2.92 5.73 -13.92
C THR A 13 -3.50 4.85 -12.80
N PRO A 14 -4.71 4.28 -12.90
CA PRO A 14 -5.28 3.41 -11.86
C PRO A 14 -4.43 2.16 -11.60
N LEU A 15 -3.83 1.57 -12.65
CA LEU A 15 -2.97 0.41 -12.53
C LEU A 15 -1.71 0.72 -11.70
N PHE A 16 -1.04 1.84 -12.02
CA PHE A 16 0.13 2.29 -11.27
C PHE A 16 -0.18 2.66 -9.82
N LEU A 17 -1.37 3.20 -9.54
CA LEU A 17 -1.81 3.49 -8.18
C LEU A 17 -2.01 2.23 -7.34
N ILE A 18 -2.64 1.19 -7.88
CA ILE A 18 -2.85 -0.07 -7.15
C ILE A 18 -1.51 -0.76 -6.88
N ILE A 19 -0.65 -0.85 -7.89
CA ILE A 19 0.66 -1.47 -7.74
C ILE A 19 1.53 -0.66 -6.76
N GLY A 20 1.55 0.66 -6.89
CA GLY A 20 2.29 1.55 -6.00
C GLY A 20 1.85 1.45 -4.54
N THR A 21 0.54 1.43 -4.29
CA THR A 21 -0.02 1.27 -2.93
C THR A 21 0.23 -0.12 -2.37
N GLY A 22 0.18 -1.17 -3.20
CA GLY A 22 0.57 -2.54 -2.83
C GLY A 22 2.05 -2.64 -2.41
N CYS A 23 2.97 -2.08 -3.21
CA CYS A 23 4.39 -2.06 -2.88
C CYS A 23 4.68 -1.24 -1.62
N ALA A 24 4.07 -0.06 -1.46
CA ALA A 24 4.23 0.75 -0.26
C ALA A 24 3.71 0.04 0.99
N GLY A 25 2.55 -0.63 0.89
CA GLY A 25 1.99 -1.43 1.98
C GLY A 25 2.89 -2.60 2.38
N ALA A 26 3.46 -3.32 1.41
CA ALA A 26 4.39 -4.42 1.66
C ALA A 26 5.66 -3.94 2.37
N VAL A 27 6.26 -2.83 1.92
CA VAL A 27 7.45 -2.26 2.55
C VAL A 27 7.15 -1.79 3.98
N ALA A 28 6.05 -1.07 4.18
CA ALA A 28 5.64 -0.60 5.50
C ALA A 28 5.39 -1.77 6.47
N PHE A 29 4.78 -2.85 6.00
CA PHE A 29 4.57 -4.05 6.79
C PHE A 29 5.90 -4.70 7.18
N THR A 30 6.82 -4.89 6.25
CA THR A 30 8.14 -5.48 6.52
C THR A 30 8.97 -4.64 7.49
N ILE A 31 8.98 -3.31 7.37
CA ILE A 31 9.67 -2.42 8.31
C ILE A 31 9.11 -2.57 9.73
N ARG A 32 7.78 -2.66 9.85
CA ARG A 32 7.14 -2.87 11.14
C ARG A 32 7.49 -4.26 11.71
N GLN A 33 7.48 -5.31 10.90
CA GLN A 33 7.93 -6.64 11.34
C GLN A 33 9.40 -6.61 11.78
N ALA A 34 10.28 -5.95 11.02
CA ALA A 34 11.69 -5.86 11.37
C ALA A 34 11.93 -5.14 12.71
N THR A 35 11.14 -4.11 13.04
CA THR A 35 11.34 -3.29 14.25
C THR A 35 10.57 -3.75 15.48
N LYS A 36 9.41 -4.38 15.29
CA LYS A 36 8.48 -4.73 16.39
C LYS A 36 8.28 -6.22 16.59
N ASN A 37 8.82 -7.09 15.73
CA ASN A 37 8.68 -8.54 15.91
C ASN A 37 9.66 -9.02 17.00
N PRO A 38 9.19 -9.63 18.10
CA PRO A 38 10.07 -10.11 19.16
C PRO A 38 10.99 -11.26 18.76
N GLU A 39 10.68 -11.94 17.66
CA GLU A 39 11.52 -13.01 17.09
C GLU A 39 12.71 -12.45 16.30
N ALA A 40 12.69 -11.16 15.96
CA ALA A 40 13.73 -10.50 15.21
C ALA A 40 14.51 -9.56 16.14
N SER A 41 15.67 -10.02 16.65
CA SER A 41 16.54 -9.24 17.54
C SER A 41 17.70 -8.61 16.75
N TRP A 42 17.53 -7.33 16.38
CA TRP A 42 18.53 -6.56 15.63
C TRP A 42 19.37 -5.68 16.57
N ASP A 43 18.82 -5.32 17.74
CA ASP A 43 19.49 -4.53 18.77
C ASP A 43 19.98 -5.42 19.92
N LYS A 44 21.20 -5.95 19.75
CA LYS A 44 21.90 -6.74 20.78
C LYS A 44 22.34 -5.92 22.00
N LYS A 45 22.38 -4.59 21.93
CA LYS A 45 22.94 -3.73 22.99
C LYS A 45 21.89 -3.23 23.96
N ASN A 46 20.73 -2.77 23.47
CA ASN A 46 19.69 -2.19 24.33
C ASN A 46 18.51 -3.14 24.57
N ASN A 47 18.36 -4.22 23.81
CA ASN A 47 17.28 -5.19 23.96
C ASN A 47 17.75 -6.64 23.75
N PRO A 48 18.65 -7.16 24.61
CA PRO A 48 19.25 -8.49 24.46
C PRO A 48 18.25 -9.65 24.57
N HIS A 49 17.09 -9.42 25.19
CA HIS A 49 16.04 -10.42 25.38
C HIS A 49 14.67 -9.86 24.94
N PRO A 50 14.41 -9.74 23.63
CA PRO A 50 13.21 -9.09 23.11
C PRO A 50 11.90 -9.78 23.52
N TRP A 51 11.95 -11.08 23.83
CA TRP A 51 10.81 -11.85 24.32
C TRP A 51 10.29 -11.41 25.70
N LEU A 52 11.09 -10.71 26.51
CA LEU A 52 10.65 -10.18 27.81
C LEU A 52 9.67 -9.01 27.70
N ASN A 53 9.68 -8.29 26.56
CA ASN A 53 8.88 -7.08 26.35
C ASN A 53 7.61 -7.33 25.51
N VAL A 54 7.21 -8.60 25.34
CA VAL A 54 6.06 -8.97 24.51
C VAL A 54 4.77 -8.88 25.30
N LYS A 55 4.03 -7.78 25.11
CA LYS A 55 2.63 -7.68 25.57
C LYS A 55 1.79 -8.72 24.84
N HIS A 56 1.12 -9.59 25.59
CA HIS A 56 0.27 -10.66 25.05
C HIS A 56 -0.96 -10.15 24.29
N ASP A 57 -1.30 -8.86 24.42
CA ASP A 57 -2.56 -8.29 23.90
C ASP A 57 -2.38 -7.32 22.71
N GLU A 58 -1.15 -7.11 22.21
CA GLU A 58 -0.92 -6.24 21.04
C GLU A 58 -0.95 -7.03 19.71
N GLN A 59 -2.14 -7.44 19.28
CA GLN A 59 -2.31 -8.07 17.97
C GLN A 59 -2.57 -7.03 16.86
N LEU A 60 -1.65 -6.08 16.65
CA LEU A 60 -1.76 -5.07 15.59
C LEU A 60 -1.46 -5.62 14.18
N LYS A 61 -1.41 -6.96 13.99
CA LYS A 61 -0.84 -7.63 12.80
C LYS A 61 -1.55 -7.27 11.48
N LEU A 62 -2.84 -6.93 11.49
CA LEU A 62 -3.64 -6.75 10.27
C LEU A 62 -3.96 -5.28 9.92
N ILE A 63 -4.07 -4.40 10.92
CA ILE A 63 -4.53 -3.01 10.74
C ILE A 63 -3.75 -2.23 9.65
N PRO A 64 -2.40 -2.27 9.58
CA PRO A 64 -1.67 -1.46 8.61
C PRO A 64 -1.89 -1.91 7.16
N LEU A 65 -2.08 -3.22 6.92
CA LEU A 65 -2.31 -3.76 5.58
C LEU A 65 -3.66 -3.27 5.04
N PHE A 66 -4.73 -3.40 5.84
CA PHE A 66 -6.07 -2.99 5.43
C PHE A 66 -6.20 -1.47 5.29
N ALA A 67 -5.49 -0.69 6.12
CA ALA A 67 -5.50 0.77 6.00
C ALA A 67 -4.86 1.24 4.68
N VAL A 68 -3.71 0.66 4.30
CA VAL A 68 -2.99 1.07 3.09
C VAL A 68 -3.68 0.54 1.82
N VAL A 69 -4.11 -0.72 1.82
CA VAL A 69 -4.82 -1.32 0.68
C VAL A 69 -6.21 -0.70 0.51
N GLY A 70 -6.93 -0.46 1.61
CA GLY A 70 -8.24 0.19 1.59
C GLY A 70 -8.18 1.62 1.02
N ALA A 71 -7.20 2.42 1.47
CA ALA A 71 -7.01 3.77 0.91
C ALA A 71 -6.64 3.72 -0.59
N GLY A 72 -5.84 2.75 -1.02
CA GLY A 72 -5.45 2.57 -2.42
C GLY A 72 -6.63 2.24 -3.33
N CYS A 73 -7.45 1.25 -2.96
CA CYS A 73 -8.63 0.86 -3.73
C CYS A 73 -9.70 1.96 -3.77
N VAL A 74 -9.93 2.66 -2.65
CA VAL A 74 -10.87 3.79 -2.59
C VAL A 74 -10.39 4.96 -3.44
N GLY A 75 -9.10 5.30 -3.39
CA GLY A 75 -8.52 6.35 -4.22
C GLY A 75 -8.54 6.02 -5.71
N ALA A 76 -8.23 4.78 -6.08
CA ALA A 76 -8.32 4.31 -7.47
C ALA A 76 -9.77 4.32 -7.97
N GLY A 77 -10.72 3.85 -7.16
CA GLY A 77 -12.15 3.89 -7.49
C GLY A 77 -12.68 5.31 -7.68
N TYR A 78 -12.32 6.23 -6.78
CA TYR A 78 -12.69 7.64 -6.89
C TYR A 78 -12.11 8.29 -8.16
N TYR A 79 -10.83 8.00 -8.48
CA TYR A 79 -10.19 8.53 -9.67
C TYR A 79 -10.83 8.00 -10.96
N LEU A 80 -11.14 6.70 -11.01
CA LEU A 80 -11.86 6.08 -12.12
C LEU A 80 -13.24 6.70 -12.31
N MET A 81 -13.99 6.92 -11.23
CA MET A 81 -15.30 7.59 -11.28
C MET A 81 -15.19 9.04 -11.78
N ARG A 82 -14.13 9.74 -11.38
CA ARG A 82 -13.79 11.09 -11.90
C ARG A 82 -13.37 11.09 -13.36
N LEU A 83 -12.70 10.03 -13.83
CA LEU A 83 -12.28 9.90 -15.21
C LEU A 83 -13.48 9.57 -16.11
N ALA A 84 -14.32 8.62 -15.69
CA ALA A 84 -15.54 8.21 -16.40
C ALA A 84 -16.55 9.36 -16.57
N THR A 85 -16.60 10.29 -15.61
CA THR A 85 -17.48 11.48 -15.69
C THR A 85 -16.94 12.61 -16.57
N LYS A 86 -15.62 12.65 -16.83
CA LYS A 86 -14.99 13.69 -17.66
C LYS A 86 -14.82 13.28 -19.11
N ASN A 87 -14.57 12.00 -19.37
CA ASN A 87 -14.31 11.45 -20.69
C ASN A 87 -15.22 10.22 -20.92
N PRO A 88 -16.49 10.42 -21.34
CA PRO A 88 -17.44 9.32 -21.54
C PRO A 88 -17.04 8.39 -22.69
N ASP A 89 -16.24 8.89 -23.63
CA ASP A 89 -15.64 8.21 -24.77
C ASP A 89 -14.71 7.05 -24.37
N ALA A 90 -14.01 7.15 -23.23
CA ALA A 90 -13.11 6.10 -22.74
C ALA A 90 -13.82 4.76 -22.43
N THR A 91 -15.16 4.76 -22.31
CA THR A 91 -15.97 3.58 -21.99
C THR A 91 -16.30 2.74 -23.23
N TYR A 92 -16.27 3.32 -24.43
CA TYR A 92 -16.79 2.71 -25.67
C TYR A 92 -15.72 2.30 -26.69
N VAL A 93 -14.43 2.42 -26.36
CA VAL A 93 -13.31 2.13 -27.28
C VAL A 93 -12.89 0.65 -27.25
N TYR A 94 -13.65 -0.22 -26.59
CA TYR A 94 -13.48 -1.68 -26.57
C TYR A 94 -14.50 -2.41 -27.46
N GLU A 95 -14.80 -1.87 -28.66
CA GLU A 95 -15.47 -2.59 -29.76
C GLU A 95 -14.49 -2.88 -30.91
#